data_AF-A0A537ZG87-F1
#
_entry.id   AF-A0A537ZG87-F1
#
_cell.length_a   1.000
_cell.length_b   1.000
_cell.length_c   1.000
_cell.angle_alpha   90.00
_cell.angle_beta   90.00
_cell.angle_gamma   90.00
#
_symmetry.space_group_name_H-M   'P 1'
#
loop_
_entity.id
_entity.type
_entity.pdbx_description
1 polymer ?
#
loop_
_entity_poly.entity_id
_entity_poly.type
_entity_poly.pdbx_seq_one_letter_code
_entity_poly.pdbx_strand_id
1 'polypeptide(L)'
;MTINTPITCPACRAIDRADGVEDGNLYKIEHYHARSESALLHAVMRAQDRAADRITAFAGSLSFVYIHTAWFAAWIALNIGFLGAAAKFDKFPFGLLTMIVSLEAIFLATFVMVTQNRQGRRADIRSDLDFETNLRSEIWSVHIGQALGVDVEHVEEVVREAIAGSRSELNRQQ
;
A
#
# COMPACT_ATOMS: atom_id res chain seq x y z
N MET A 1 -16.21 9.73 19.65
CA MET A 1 -17.51 10.26 19.22
C MET A 1 -18.54 9.39 19.90
N THR A 2 -19.00 9.81 21.08
CA THR A 2 -19.98 9.07 21.89
C THR A 2 -21.29 9.03 21.12
N ILE A 3 -21.69 7.84 20.67
CA ILE A 3 -23.00 7.66 20.05
C ILE A 3 -24.02 7.81 21.18
N ASN A 4 -24.65 8.98 21.29
CA ASN A 4 -25.51 9.35 22.42
C ASN A 4 -26.88 8.64 22.42
N THR A 5 -27.02 7.54 21.66
CA THR A 5 -28.21 6.68 21.68
C THR A 5 -27.99 5.57 22.68
N PRO A 6 -28.89 5.37 23.66
CA PRO A 6 -28.77 4.29 24.61
C PRO A 6 -28.71 2.95 23.87
N ILE A 7 -27.76 2.11 24.25
CA ILE A 7 -27.58 0.80 23.64
C ILE A 7 -28.78 -0.09 24.00
N THR A 8 -29.76 -0.16 23.11
CA THR A 8 -31.01 -0.91 23.31
C THR A 8 -30.92 -2.36 22.85
N CYS A 9 -29.97 -2.67 21.96
CA CYS A 9 -29.74 -4.01 21.42
C CYS A 9 -29.02 -4.93 22.42
N PRO A 10 -29.51 -6.17 22.67
CA PRO A 10 -28.85 -7.15 23.54
C PRO A 10 -27.40 -7.45 23.14
N ALA A 11 -27.10 -7.55 21.84
CA ALA A 11 -25.75 -7.82 21.34
C ALA A 11 -24.79 -6.65 21.63
N CYS A 12 -25.23 -5.42 21.40
CA CYS A 12 -24.41 -4.24 21.68
C CYS A 12 -24.14 -4.08 23.20
N ARG A 13 -25.09 -4.42 24.07
CA ARG A 13 -24.87 -4.45 25.53
C ARG A 13 -23.94 -5.58 26.00
N ALA A 14 -23.80 -6.64 25.21
CA ALA A 14 -22.85 -7.71 25.51
C ALA A 14 -21.42 -7.27 25.13
N ILE A 15 -21.27 -6.57 24.00
CA ILE A 15 -19.99 -6.00 23.56
C ILE A 15 -19.51 -4.90 24.52
N ASP A 16 -20.39 -3.99 24.93
CA ASP A 16 -20.12 -2.93 25.90
C ASP A 16 -19.70 -3.47 27.28
N ARG A 17 -20.21 -4.66 27.67
CA ARG A 17 -19.79 -5.33 28.91
C ARG A 17 -18.49 -6.11 28.79
N ALA A 18 -18.02 -6.37 27.57
CA ALA A 18 -16.92 -7.29 27.33
C ALA A 18 -15.56 -6.73 27.75
N ASP A 19 -15.39 -5.40 27.81
CA ASP A 19 -14.16 -4.76 28.29
C ASP A 19 -14.19 -4.40 29.79
N GLY A 20 -15.28 -4.77 30.48
CA GLY A 20 -15.50 -4.52 31.90
C GLY A 20 -15.93 -3.09 32.24
N VAL A 21 -16.22 -2.24 31.23
CA VAL A 21 -16.59 -0.84 31.40
C VAL A 21 -17.84 -0.54 30.55
N GLU A 22 -19.02 -0.47 31.17
CA GLU A 22 -20.28 -0.11 30.51
C GLU A 22 -20.36 1.42 30.23
N ASP A 23 -19.56 1.92 29.28
CA ASP A 23 -19.50 3.35 28.91
C ASP A 23 -20.21 3.70 27.60
N GLY A 24 -20.80 2.72 26.92
CA GLY A 24 -21.45 2.86 25.64
C GLY A 24 -20.51 2.80 24.43
N ASN A 25 -19.20 2.58 24.65
CA ASN A 25 -18.24 2.41 23.58
C ASN A 25 -18.12 0.93 23.23
N LEU A 26 -18.64 0.60 22.06
CA LEU A 26 -18.54 -0.76 21.51
C LEU A 26 -17.10 -1.17 21.11
N TYR A 27 -16.12 -0.28 21.28
CA TYR A 27 -14.74 -0.51 20.92
C TYR A 27 -13.80 0.40 21.74
N LYS A 28 -12.75 -0.20 22.31
CA LYS A 28 -11.73 0.52 23.07
C LYS A 28 -10.72 1.18 22.12
N ILE A 29 -10.72 2.51 22.03
CA ILE A 29 -9.72 3.27 21.26
C ILE A 29 -8.45 3.44 22.11
N GLU A 30 -7.84 2.34 22.57
CA GLU A 30 -6.69 2.43 23.49
C GLU A 30 -5.32 2.38 22.78
N HIS A 31 -5.28 2.24 21.45
CA HIS A 31 -4.04 2.00 20.71
C HIS A 31 -3.47 3.19 19.90
N TYR A 32 -3.92 4.43 20.10
CA TYR A 32 -3.37 5.60 19.37
C TYR A 32 -2.58 6.58 20.23
N HIS A 33 -1.74 6.07 21.14
CA HIS A 33 -0.77 6.91 21.85
C HIS A 33 0.65 6.68 21.34
N ALA A 34 0.96 7.30 20.20
CA ALA A 34 2.34 7.51 19.79
C ALA A 34 2.63 9.02 19.83
N ARG A 35 3.45 9.48 20.81
CA ARG A 35 4.31 10.67 20.66
C ARG A 35 5.06 11.06 21.95
N SER A 36 6.35 11.38 21.81
CA SER A 36 6.74 12.80 21.75
C SER A 36 8.19 13.02 21.30
N GLU A 37 9.13 12.11 21.57
CA GLU A 37 10.54 12.29 21.18
C GLU A 37 10.82 11.86 19.72
N SER A 38 10.12 10.83 19.25
CA SER A 38 10.08 10.39 17.85
C SER A 38 9.50 11.42 16.89
N ALA A 39 8.89 12.51 17.36
CA ALA A 39 8.19 13.46 16.50
C ALA A 39 9.13 14.27 15.59
N LEU A 40 10.31 14.70 16.07
CA LEU A 40 11.28 15.45 15.26
C LEU A 40 11.97 14.55 14.25
N LEU A 41 12.43 13.36 14.66
CA LEU A 41 13.00 12.36 13.76
C LEU A 41 11.97 11.91 12.72
N HIS A 42 10.72 11.65 13.13
CA HIS A 42 9.64 11.33 12.20
C HIS A 42 9.29 12.51 11.30
N ALA A 43 9.41 13.76 11.74
CA ALA A 43 9.16 14.92 10.89
C ALA A 43 10.23 15.06 9.79
N VAL A 44 11.51 14.86 10.13
CA VAL A 44 12.63 14.86 9.18
C VAL A 44 12.51 13.69 8.21
N MET A 45 12.29 12.47 8.72
CA MET A 45 12.04 11.29 7.89
C MET A 45 10.82 11.47 7.00
N ARG A 46 9.71 12.05 7.52
CA ARG A 46 8.51 12.39 6.72
C ARG A 46 8.80 13.43 5.63
N ALA A 47 9.74 14.35 5.83
CA ALA A 47 10.11 15.32 4.80
C ALA A 47 10.88 14.64 3.66
N GLN A 48 11.86 13.80 4.00
CA GLN A 48 12.62 13.00 3.04
C GLN A 48 11.72 11.99 2.31
N ASP A 49 10.86 11.30 3.04
CA ASP A 49 9.85 10.37 2.50
C ASP A 49 8.92 11.07 1.51
N ARG A 50 8.45 12.28 1.81
CA ARG A 50 7.58 13.05 0.91
C ARG A 50 8.31 13.50 -0.35
N ALA A 51 9.59 13.81 -0.26
CA ALA A 51 10.40 14.15 -1.43
C ALA A 51 10.60 12.91 -2.33
N ALA A 52 11.01 11.79 -1.73
CA ALA A 52 11.16 10.51 -2.43
C ALA A 52 9.85 10.07 -3.09
N ASP A 53 8.72 10.18 -2.39
CA ASP A 53 7.41 9.81 -2.93
C ASP A 53 6.99 10.63 -4.13
N ARG A 54 7.26 11.94 -4.12
CA ARG A 54 6.97 12.79 -5.28
C ARG A 54 7.85 12.43 -6.47
N ILE A 55 9.13 12.18 -6.24
CA ILE A 55 10.07 11.78 -7.29
C ILE A 55 9.64 10.44 -7.88
N THR A 56 9.32 9.44 -7.05
CA THR A 56 8.86 8.13 -7.54
C THR A 56 7.50 8.23 -8.22
N ALA A 57 6.56 9.01 -7.70
CA ALA A 57 5.25 9.21 -8.34
C ALA A 57 5.38 9.89 -9.71
N PHE A 58 6.31 10.84 -9.84
CA PHE A 58 6.62 11.48 -11.12
C PHE A 58 7.32 10.49 -12.07
N ALA A 59 8.35 9.79 -11.61
CA ALA A 59 9.07 8.80 -12.42
C ALA A 59 8.19 7.62 -12.89
N GLY A 60 7.17 7.25 -12.11
CA GLY A 60 6.17 6.25 -12.49
C GLY A 60 5.04 6.77 -13.40
N SER A 61 5.05 8.06 -13.76
CA SER A 61 4.01 8.67 -14.58
C SER A 61 4.33 8.59 -16.08
N LEU A 62 3.30 8.45 -16.92
CA LEU A 62 3.44 8.59 -18.38
C LEU A 62 3.93 10.00 -18.78
N SER A 63 3.65 11.03 -17.97
CA SER A 63 4.14 12.39 -18.22
C SER A 63 5.68 12.47 -18.23
N PHE A 64 6.35 11.70 -17.37
CA PHE A 64 7.81 11.61 -17.33
C PHE A 64 8.37 11.08 -18.65
N VAL A 65 7.72 10.06 -19.22
CA VAL A 65 8.12 9.45 -20.50
C VAL A 65 8.04 10.49 -21.63
N TYR A 66 6.92 11.22 -21.74
CA TYR A 66 6.78 12.24 -22.78
C TYR A 66 7.80 13.37 -22.66
N ILE A 67 8.08 13.85 -21.45
CA ILE A 67 9.09 14.89 -21.21
C ILE A 67 10.47 14.39 -21.65
N HIS A 68 10.86 13.16 -21.29
CA HIS A 68 12.15 12.58 -21.67
C HIS A 68 12.25 12.37 -23.19
N THR A 69 11.20 11.84 -23.82
CA THR A 69 11.16 11.68 -25.28
C THR A 69 11.34 13.02 -25.99
N ALA A 70 10.64 14.07 -25.55
CA ALA A 70 10.77 15.41 -26.14
C ALA A 70 12.17 16.00 -25.91
N TRP A 71 12.73 15.85 -24.70
CA TRP A 71 14.08 16.29 -24.38
C TRP A 71 15.15 15.59 -25.23
N PHE A 72 15.08 14.26 -25.37
CA PHE A 72 15.97 13.50 -26.24
C PHE A 72 15.86 13.90 -27.71
N ALA A 73 14.63 14.03 -28.21
CA ALA A 73 14.40 14.46 -29.58
C ALA A 73 14.99 15.87 -29.83
N ALA A 74 14.79 16.80 -28.90
CA ALA A 74 15.36 18.14 -28.99
C ALA A 74 16.90 18.12 -28.96
N TRP A 75 17.52 17.33 -28.09
CA TRP A 75 18.97 17.21 -28.01
C TRP A 75 19.58 16.65 -29.31
N ILE A 76 18.98 15.59 -29.85
CA ILE A 76 19.41 15.00 -31.12
C ILE A 76 19.23 16.02 -32.25
N ALA A 77 18.08 16.67 -32.35
CA ALA A 77 17.80 17.68 -33.39
C ALA A 77 18.82 18.84 -33.37
N LEU A 78 19.18 19.33 -32.18
CA LEU A 78 20.22 20.35 -32.00
C LEU A 78 21.59 19.86 -32.51
N ASN A 79 21.99 18.65 -32.15
CA ASN A 79 23.33 18.14 -32.44
C ASN A 79 23.52 17.57 -33.85
N ILE A 80 22.44 17.16 -34.55
CA ILE A 80 22.50 16.84 -35.99
C ILE A 80 22.61 18.10 -36.86
N GLY A 81 22.41 19.30 -36.27
CA GLY A 81 22.58 20.58 -36.96
C GLY A 81 21.30 21.16 -37.55
N PHE A 82 20.12 20.72 -37.09
CA PHE A 82 18.82 21.28 -37.51
C PHE A 82 18.73 22.80 -37.27
N LEU A 83 19.44 23.32 -36.26
CA LEU A 83 19.48 24.73 -35.88
C LEU A 83 20.79 25.45 -36.28
N GLY A 84 21.63 24.84 -37.13
CA GLY A 84 22.87 25.42 -37.66
C GLY A 84 24.18 24.81 -37.11
N ALA A 85 25.27 24.99 -37.84
CA ALA A 85 26.57 24.35 -37.56
C ALA A 85 27.24 24.80 -36.24
N ALA A 86 26.83 25.93 -35.68
CA ALA A 86 27.37 26.48 -34.43
C ALA A 86 26.82 25.80 -33.15
N ALA A 87 25.73 25.04 -33.26
CA ALA A 87 25.08 24.39 -32.11
C ALA A 87 25.49 22.91 -31.91
N LYS A 88 26.54 22.44 -32.61
CA LYS A 88 27.02 21.05 -32.52
C LYS A 88 28.04 20.91 -31.39
N PHE A 89 27.59 20.52 -30.20
CA PHE A 89 28.46 20.35 -29.03
C PHE A 89 28.68 18.87 -28.65
N ASP A 90 27.76 17.97 -29.00
CA ASP A 90 27.82 16.53 -28.73
C ASP A 90 27.72 15.76 -30.04
N LYS A 91 28.87 15.45 -30.66
CA LYS A 91 28.92 14.73 -31.94
C LYS A 91 28.52 13.28 -31.75
N PHE A 92 27.84 12.71 -32.76
CA PHE A 92 27.57 11.27 -32.82
C PHE A 92 28.87 10.49 -32.55
N PRO A 93 28.93 9.61 -31.54
CA PRO A 93 27.84 8.85 -30.92
C PRO A 93 27.17 9.45 -29.64
N PHE A 94 27.18 10.77 -29.41
CA PHE A 94 26.50 11.45 -28.28
C PHE A 94 27.00 11.01 -26.89
N GLY A 95 28.31 11.17 -26.65
CA GLY A 95 28.94 10.75 -25.40
C GLY A 95 28.44 11.50 -24.16
N LEU A 96 28.17 12.80 -24.28
CA LEU A 96 27.71 13.62 -23.16
C LEU A 96 26.29 13.25 -22.74
N LEU A 97 25.38 13.08 -23.71
CA LEU A 97 24.02 12.61 -23.44
C LEU A 97 24.04 11.26 -22.73
N THR A 98 24.83 10.31 -23.25
CA THR A 98 24.91 8.95 -22.68
C THR A 98 25.39 8.97 -21.22
N MET A 99 26.38 9.81 -20.91
CA MET A 99 26.89 9.96 -19.54
C MET A 99 25.84 10.52 -18.59
N ILE A 100 25.15 11.59 -18.99
CA ILE A 100 24.12 12.25 -18.18
C ILE A 100 22.96 11.29 -17.91
N VAL A 101 22.45 10.63 -18.95
CA VAL A 101 21.33 9.68 -18.85
C VAL A 101 21.70 8.48 -17.98
N SER A 102 22.94 7.98 -18.08
CA SER A 102 23.39 6.86 -17.25
C SER A 102 23.41 7.24 -15.76
N LEU A 103 23.88 8.46 -15.44
CA LEU A 103 23.86 8.96 -14.07
C LEU A 103 22.42 9.14 -13.56
N GLU A 104 21.55 9.74 -14.37
CA GLU A 104 20.14 9.92 -14.06
C GLU A 104 19.42 8.60 -13.81
N ALA A 105 19.66 7.59 -14.65
CA ALA A 105 19.07 6.25 -14.50
C ALA A 105 19.45 5.58 -13.18
N ILE A 106 20.70 5.73 -12.72
CA ILE A 106 21.14 5.21 -11.42
C ILE A 106 20.36 5.88 -10.28
N PHE A 107 20.21 7.21 -10.31
CA PHE A 107 19.42 7.91 -9.30
C PHE A 107 17.95 7.46 -9.31
N LEU A 108 17.32 7.34 -10.49
CA LEU A 108 15.94 6.87 -10.59
C LEU A 108 15.78 5.44 -10.06
N ALA A 109 16.69 4.53 -10.42
CA ALA A 109 16.66 3.15 -9.95
C ALA A 109 16.79 3.07 -8.42
N THR A 110 17.67 3.87 -7.82
CA THR A 110 17.81 3.91 -6.34
C THR A 110 16.56 4.46 -5.66
N PHE A 111 15.94 5.52 -6.19
CA PHE A 111 14.67 6.02 -5.65
C PHE A 111 13.53 5.02 -5.78
N VAL A 112 13.43 4.32 -6.91
CA VAL A 112 12.44 3.25 -7.10
C VAL A 112 12.67 2.13 -6.08
N MET A 113 13.91 1.68 -5.89
CA MET A 113 14.24 0.62 -4.93
C MET A 113 13.90 1.01 -3.49
N VAL A 114 14.20 2.25 -3.08
CA VAL A 114 13.85 2.76 -1.74
C VAL A 114 12.33 2.77 -1.56
N THR A 115 11.58 3.25 -2.56
CA THR A 115 10.11 3.26 -2.49
C THR A 115 9.54 1.84 -2.47
N GLN A 116 10.06 0.93 -3.28
CA GLN A 116 9.65 -0.48 -3.29
C GLN A 116 9.90 -1.16 -1.94
N ASN A 117 11.09 -1.00 -1.35
CA ASN A 117 11.40 -1.53 -0.02
C ASN A 117 10.43 -0.99 1.04
N ARG A 118 10.06 0.29 0.95
CA ARG A 118 9.10 0.91 1.86
C ARG A 118 7.67 0.39 1.66
N GLN A 119 7.24 0.15 0.42
CA GLN A 119 5.95 -0.46 0.13
C GLN A 119 5.89 -1.91 0.59
N GLY A 120 6.98 -2.68 0.41
CA GLY A 120 7.11 -4.06 0.90
C GLY A 120 6.90 -4.13 2.40
N ARG A 121 7.63 -3.33 3.18
CA ARG A 121 7.44 -3.27 4.65
C ARG A 121 6.02 -2.88 5.07
N ARG A 122 5.34 -2.00 4.31
CA ARG A 122 3.93 -1.65 4.59
C ARG A 122 2.98 -2.81 4.26
N ALA A 123 3.27 -3.55 3.19
CA ALA A 123 2.51 -4.73 2.81
C ALA A 123 2.66 -5.84 3.86
N ASP A 124 3.86 -6.05 4.39
CA ASP A 124 4.11 -7.03 5.46
C ASP A 124 3.30 -6.69 6.72
N ILE A 125 3.38 -5.45 7.21
CA ILE A 125 2.59 -5.00 8.37
C ILE A 125 1.08 -5.15 8.11
N ARG A 126 0.63 -4.83 6.90
CA ARG A 126 -0.78 -5.00 6.52
C ARG A 126 -1.18 -6.48 6.55
N SER A 127 -0.33 -7.37 6.04
CA SER A 127 -0.56 -8.81 6.05
C SER A 127 -0.69 -9.35 7.48
N ASP A 128 0.16 -8.89 8.40
CA ASP A 128 0.11 -9.30 9.80
C ASP A 128 -1.21 -8.84 10.47
N LEU A 129 -1.63 -7.59 10.21
CA LEU A 129 -2.90 -7.04 10.73
C LEU A 129 -4.13 -7.74 10.14
N ASP A 130 -4.10 -8.04 8.84
CA ASP A 130 -5.18 -8.76 8.16
C ASP A 130 -5.27 -10.19 8.72
N PHE A 131 -4.14 -10.85 8.99
CA PHE A 131 -4.10 -12.15 9.66
C PHE A 131 -4.70 -12.11 11.07
N GLU A 132 -4.30 -11.14 11.90
CA GLU A 132 -4.85 -10.98 13.26
C GLU A 132 -6.38 -10.75 13.23
N THR A 133 -6.84 -9.90 12.32
CA THR A 133 -8.27 -9.58 12.16
C THR A 133 -9.07 -10.80 11.71
N ASN A 134 -8.54 -11.57 10.75
CA ASN A 134 -9.18 -12.79 10.26
C ASN A 134 -9.25 -13.85 11.37
N LEU A 135 -8.15 -14.11 12.08
CA LEU A 135 -8.12 -15.06 13.19
C LEU A 135 -9.10 -14.68 14.29
N ARG A 136 -9.16 -13.39 14.65
CA ARG A 136 -10.14 -12.89 15.62
C ARG A 136 -11.56 -13.15 15.13
N SER A 137 -11.86 -12.83 13.87
CA SER A 137 -13.19 -13.01 13.29
C SER A 137 -13.61 -14.48 13.26
N GLU A 138 -12.67 -15.39 12.95
CA GLU A 138 -12.88 -16.83 12.97
C GLU A 138 -13.23 -17.33 14.38
N ILE A 139 -12.43 -16.96 15.40
CA ILE A 139 -12.67 -17.35 16.80
C ILE A 139 -14.06 -16.88 17.26
N TRP A 140 -14.42 -15.61 16.99
CA TRP A 140 -15.72 -15.07 17.36
C TRP A 140 -16.87 -15.79 16.64
N SER A 141 -16.71 -16.08 15.35
CA SER A 141 -17.72 -16.77 14.55
C SER A 141 -18.00 -18.18 15.08
N VAL A 142 -16.95 -18.93 15.43
CA VAL A 142 -17.08 -20.28 16.04
C VAL A 142 -17.80 -20.21 17.38
N HIS A 143 -17.42 -19.28 18.26
CA HIS A 143 -18.06 -19.13 19.58
C HIS A 143 -19.54 -18.76 19.47
N ILE A 144 -19.90 -17.86 18.54
CA ILE A 144 -21.30 -17.50 18.29
C ILE A 144 -22.07 -18.70 17.73
N GLY A 145 -21.49 -19.44 16.78
CA GLY A 145 -22.08 -20.65 16.23
C GLY A 145 -22.38 -21.69 17.32
N GLN A 146 -21.41 -21.97 18.19
CA GLN A 146 -21.58 -22.88 19.32
C GLN A 146 -22.66 -22.39 20.30
N ALA A 147 -22.68 -21.09 20.63
CA ALA A 147 -23.69 -20.49 21.51
C ALA A 147 -25.11 -20.58 20.93
N LEU A 148 -25.24 -20.58 19.59
CA LEU A 148 -26.52 -20.76 18.88
C LEU A 148 -26.88 -22.24 18.64
N GLY A 149 -26.03 -23.19 19.05
CA GLY A 149 -26.24 -24.62 18.81
C GLY A 149 -26.03 -25.04 17.36
N VAL A 150 -25.28 -24.25 16.58
CA VAL A 150 -24.86 -24.60 15.22
C VAL A 150 -23.76 -25.65 15.28
N ASP A 151 -23.89 -26.70 14.49
CA ASP A 151 -22.85 -27.71 14.32
C ASP A 151 -21.71 -27.16 13.46
N VAL A 152 -20.57 -26.89 14.09
CA VAL A 152 -19.39 -26.30 13.44
C VAL A 152 -18.78 -27.27 12.43
N GLU A 153 -18.80 -28.58 12.70
CA GLU A 153 -18.23 -29.59 11.79
C GLU A 153 -19.02 -29.63 10.47
N HIS A 154 -20.35 -29.57 10.55
CA HIS A 154 -21.20 -29.50 9.37
C HIS A 154 -20.95 -28.23 8.54
N VAL A 155 -20.80 -27.07 9.20
CA VAL A 155 -20.50 -25.80 8.51
C VAL A 155 -19.16 -25.88 7.79
N GLU A 156 -18.12 -26.42 8.43
CA GLU A 156 -16.82 -26.60 7.80
C GLU A 156 -16.86 -27.53 6.59
N GLU A 157 -17.66 -28.60 6.66
CA GLU A 157 -17.87 -29.52 5.53
C GLU A 157 -18.52 -28.82 4.34
N VAL A 158 -19.60 -28.06 4.57
CA VAL A 158 -20.29 -27.29 3.53
C VAL A 158 -19.35 -26.25 2.89
N VAL A 159 -18.54 -25.56 3.70
CA VAL A 159 -17.54 -24.60 3.20
C VAL A 159 -16.51 -25.30 2.33
N ARG A 160 -16.00 -26.46 2.77
CA ARG A 160 -15.00 -27.24 2.02
C ARG A 160 -15.55 -27.68 0.67
N GLU A 161 -16.79 -28.17 0.63
CA GLU A 161 -17.46 -28.58 -0.61
C GLU A 161 -17.66 -27.40 -1.56
N ALA A 162 -18.13 -26.26 -1.05
CA ALA A 162 -18.33 -25.05 -1.85
C ALA A 162 -17.02 -24.53 -2.48
N ILE A 163 -15.92 -24.52 -1.71
CA ILE A 163 -14.59 -24.12 -2.21
C ILE A 163 -14.10 -25.11 -3.28
N ALA A 164 -14.24 -26.42 -3.05
CA ALA A 164 -13.86 -27.44 -4.01
C ALA A 164 -14.65 -27.30 -5.33
N GLY A 165 -15.96 -27.07 -5.23
CA GLY A 165 -16.84 -26.78 -6.35
C GLY A 165 -16.35 -25.59 -7.17
N SER A 166 -16.14 -24.44 -6.53
CA SER A 166 -15.66 -23.21 -7.19
C SER A 166 -14.31 -23.40 -7.90
N ARG A 167 -13.36 -24.09 -7.26
CA ARG A 167 -12.04 -24.37 -7.86
C ARG A 167 -12.15 -25.24 -9.11
N SER A 168 -13.06 -26.22 -9.11
CA SER A 168 -13.31 -27.08 -10.27
C SER A 168 -13.92 -26.34 -11.46
N GLU A 169 -14.69 -25.28 -11.21
CA GLU A 169 -15.26 -24.43 -12.27
C GLU A 169 -14.23 -23.50 -12.87
N LEU A 170 -13.39 -22.88 -12.04
CA LEU A 170 -12.28 -22.05 -12.52
C LEU A 170 -11.33 -22.87 -13.41
N ASN A 171 -10.98 -24.09 -13.00
CA ASN A 171 -10.13 -24.99 -13.78
C ASN A 171 -10.78 -25.47 -15.09
N ARG A 172 -12.12 -25.41 -15.21
CA ARG A 172 -12.83 -25.73 -16.46
C ARG A 172 -12.89 -24.56 -17.44
N GLN A 173 -12.61 -23.33 -16.99
CA GLN A 173 -12.65 -22.10 -17.80
C GLN A 173 -11.27 -21.68 -18.35
N GLN A 174 -10.18 -22.25 -17.84
CA GLN A 174 -8.82 -22.12 -18.38
C GLN A 174 -8.54 -23.19 -19.43
#